data_AF-A0A8J5BIT0-F1
#
_entry.id   AF-A0A8J5BIT0-F1
#
_cell.length_a   1.000
_cell.length_b   1.000
_cell.length_c   1.000
_cell.angle_alpha   90.00
_cell.angle_beta   90.00
_cell.angle_gamma   90.00
#
_symmetry.space_group_name_H-M   'P 1'
#
loop_
_entity.id
_entity.type
_entity.pdbx_description
1 polymer ?
#
loop_
_entity_poly.entity_id
_entity_poly.type
_entity_poly.pdbx_seq_one_letter_code
_entity_poly.pdbx_strand_id
1 'polypeptide(L)'
;MFKRSTISLVRQVTLTRNLHHAFTAIAPTVNADSVFSQVLESRNSVTQAKSLFLTATAQYATTLVSTTEKIQSEHPDIQIVAASVDTVGPSCSRDGLSAVWFDKKMTIKDSVSMEGQETTGSPLSESRGISVGRTNWTTQTSLLSVSFDNTNVVMPLANTLFTSGSQSTLFFSDRHSEDVNNGHNLTAMAVDLPFDNAADLKKTDNWTPALELFDYKNESQIITQCKENLIKEINGLPASSFLQNCPTLVANPSKDTLVFATLGDDTFKVIAGGGGWGNRASMLVLDPGAKLQKGTEVKFKAVFHPTMFPLNEKPDWLNEQLPMVTIQECKTSVCFQCSPIVEELVEEQPKTMDNMLAYGSEAGFLIDELKHEVPNELVVFS
;
A
#
# COMPACT_ATOMS: atom_id res chain seq x y z
N MET A 1 -12.88 -11.48 -28.28
CA MET A 1 -11.58 -11.02 -28.82
C MET A 1 -11.44 -9.55 -28.45
N PHE A 2 -11.02 -9.26 -27.21
CA PHE A 2 -10.89 -7.89 -26.73
C PHE A 2 -9.62 -7.26 -27.30
N LYS A 3 -9.77 -6.13 -27.99
CA LYS A 3 -8.63 -5.35 -28.50
C LYS A 3 -7.90 -4.74 -27.30
N ARG A 4 -6.65 -5.17 -27.10
CA ARG A 4 -5.67 -4.50 -26.23
C ARG A 4 -5.58 -3.03 -26.64
N SER A 5 -6.00 -2.13 -25.76
CA SER A 5 -5.77 -0.69 -25.92
C SER A 5 -4.50 -0.33 -25.17
N THR A 6 -3.38 -0.31 -25.89
CA THR A 6 -2.12 0.24 -25.40
C THR A 6 -2.25 1.76 -25.39
N ILE A 7 -2.23 2.38 -24.21
CA ILE A 7 -2.18 3.84 -24.09
C ILE A 7 -0.70 4.24 -24.16
N SER A 8 -0.26 4.66 -25.35
CA SER A 8 1.06 5.26 -25.56
C SER A 8 0.91 6.78 -25.68
N LEU A 9 1.48 7.53 -24.73
CA LEU A 9 1.53 8.99 -24.78
C LEU A 9 2.99 9.42 -24.90
N VAL A 10 3.45 9.61 -26.14
CA VAL A 10 4.80 10.09 -26.46
C VAL A 10 4.79 11.61 -26.45
N ARG A 11 5.45 12.22 -25.48
CA ARG A 11 5.85 13.63 -25.56
C ARG A 11 7.30 13.75 -25.08
N GLN A 12 8.20 14.07 -26.01
CA GLN A 12 9.57 14.47 -25.70
C GLN A 12 9.53 15.75 -24.85
N VAL A 13 10.07 15.68 -23.64
CA VAL A 13 10.32 16.85 -22.79
C VAL A 13 11.76 16.80 -22.30
N THR A 14 12.39 17.96 -22.35
CA THR A 14 13.80 18.26 -22.11
C THR A 14 14.27 17.81 -20.73
N LEU A 15 15.41 17.09 -20.71
CA LEU A 15 16.13 16.63 -19.51
C LEU A 15 16.44 17.78 -18.54
N THR A 16 15.64 17.91 -17.50
CA THR A 16 16.05 18.55 -16.25
C THR A 16 16.68 17.45 -15.40
N ARG A 17 17.92 17.65 -14.95
CA ARG A 17 18.60 16.72 -14.05
C ARG A 17 17.81 16.68 -12.73
N ASN A 18 17.06 15.63 -12.49
CA ASN A 18 16.47 15.38 -11.18
C ASN A 18 17.62 15.14 -10.19
N LEU A 19 17.63 15.91 -9.10
CA LEU A 19 18.64 15.86 -8.02
C LEU A 19 18.43 14.66 -7.08
N HIS A 20 17.58 13.71 -7.48
CA HIS A 20 17.19 12.54 -6.71
C HIS A 20 17.41 11.28 -7.55
N HIS A 21 18.10 10.30 -6.98
CA HIS A 21 18.26 8.99 -7.61
C HIS A 21 17.41 7.99 -6.83
N ALA A 22 16.33 7.54 -7.44
CA ALA A 22 15.49 6.49 -6.90
C ALA A 22 15.75 5.17 -7.64
N PHE A 23 15.65 4.06 -6.95
CA PHE A 23 15.67 2.74 -7.57
C PHE A 23 14.80 1.76 -6.79
N THR A 24 14.26 0.78 -7.50
CA THR A 24 13.50 -0.32 -6.94
C THR A 24 14.00 -1.64 -7.50
N ALA A 25 14.20 -2.65 -6.66
CA ALA A 25 14.59 -3.99 -7.04
C ALA A 25 13.57 -5.01 -6.52
N ILE A 26 13.12 -5.91 -7.38
CA ILE A 26 12.21 -7.02 -7.07
C ILE A 26 12.88 -8.35 -7.43
N ALA A 27 12.59 -9.38 -6.64
CA ALA A 27 13.09 -10.74 -6.72
C ALA A 27 14.59 -10.81 -7.09
N PRO A 28 15.47 -10.07 -6.39
CA PRO A 28 16.88 -10.01 -6.77
C PRO A 28 17.49 -11.42 -6.80
N THR A 29 18.23 -11.75 -7.87
CA THR A 29 18.86 -13.07 -8.10
C THR A 29 19.89 -13.49 -7.06
N VAL A 30 20.24 -12.58 -6.17
CA VAL A 30 21.41 -12.62 -5.29
C VAL A 30 20.95 -12.50 -3.85
N ASN A 31 21.78 -12.99 -2.92
CA ASN A 31 21.47 -12.88 -1.49
C ASN A 31 21.25 -11.43 -1.04
N ALA A 32 20.57 -11.25 0.10
CA ALA A 32 20.22 -9.95 0.68
C ALA A 32 21.37 -8.92 0.63
N ASP A 33 22.58 -9.34 1.04
CA ASP A 33 23.77 -8.49 1.09
C ASP A 33 24.13 -7.88 -0.27
N SER A 34 23.93 -8.62 -1.36
CA SER A 34 24.20 -8.15 -2.71
C SER A 34 23.16 -7.12 -3.17
N VAL A 35 21.90 -7.25 -2.75
CA VAL A 35 20.85 -6.27 -3.05
C VAL A 35 21.12 -4.95 -2.34
N PHE A 36 21.51 -5.00 -1.07
CA PHE A 36 21.90 -3.80 -0.32
C PHE A 36 23.25 -3.23 -0.78
N SER A 37 24.13 -4.05 -1.37
CA SER A 37 25.33 -3.56 -2.04
C SER A 37 24.98 -2.68 -3.25
N GLN A 38 23.87 -2.94 -3.96
CA GLN A 38 23.40 -2.03 -5.02
C GLN A 38 22.97 -0.67 -4.48
N VAL A 39 22.36 -0.62 -3.28
CA VAL A 39 22.07 0.65 -2.60
C VAL A 39 23.37 1.42 -2.36
N LEU A 40 24.39 0.75 -1.82
CA LEU A 40 25.71 1.35 -1.58
C LEU A 40 26.40 1.79 -2.87
N GLU A 41 26.35 0.97 -3.92
CA GLU A 41 26.93 1.30 -5.23
C GLU A 41 26.25 2.52 -5.86
N SER A 42 24.93 2.64 -5.73
CA SER A 42 24.16 3.78 -6.26
C SER A 42 24.57 5.12 -5.61
N ARG A 43 25.10 5.10 -4.38
CA ARG A 43 25.64 6.30 -3.70
C ARG A 43 26.81 6.91 -4.47
N ASN A 44 27.63 6.09 -5.15
CA ASN A 44 28.77 6.57 -5.95
C ASN A 44 28.31 7.47 -7.10
N SER A 45 27.09 7.25 -7.60
CA SER A 45 26.47 8.07 -8.65
C SER A 45 25.86 9.38 -8.12
N VAL A 46 25.69 9.51 -6.79
CA VAL A 46 25.03 10.66 -6.14
C VAL A 46 25.89 11.19 -5.02
N THR A 47 27.11 11.65 -5.33
CA THR A 47 28.11 12.07 -4.33
C THR A 47 27.65 13.20 -3.38
N GLN A 48 26.63 13.96 -3.75
CA GLN A 48 26.08 15.07 -2.96
C GLN A 48 24.89 14.70 -2.07
N ALA A 49 24.48 13.43 -2.01
CA ALA A 49 23.34 13.00 -1.20
C ALA A 49 23.54 13.30 0.29
N LYS A 50 22.52 13.89 0.91
CA LYS A 50 22.45 14.19 2.35
C LYS A 50 21.46 13.31 3.09
N SER A 51 20.54 12.66 2.39
CA SER A 51 19.65 11.69 3.00
C SER A 51 19.27 10.54 2.09
N LEU A 52 18.84 9.43 2.72
CA LEU A 52 18.42 8.19 2.11
C LEU A 52 17.08 7.77 2.72
N PHE A 53 16.07 7.57 1.89
CA PHE A 53 14.84 6.88 2.28
C PHE A 53 14.87 5.46 1.70
N LEU A 54 14.73 4.45 2.55
CA LEU A 54 14.92 3.05 2.20
C LEU A 54 13.78 2.20 2.75
N THR A 55 13.14 1.44 1.86
CA THR A 55 12.11 0.47 2.22
C THR A 55 12.50 -0.90 1.72
N ALA A 56 12.24 -1.94 2.51
CA ALA A 56 12.48 -3.31 2.09
C ALA A 56 11.38 -4.24 2.62
N THR A 57 11.16 -5.38 1.96
CA THR A 57 10.15 -6.33 2.44
C THR A 57 10.56 -6.95 3.78
N ALA A 58 9.57 -7.43 4.53
CA ALA A 58 9.75 -7.90 5.92
C ALA A 58 10.87 -8.95 6.11
N GLN A 59 11.14 -9.78 5.08
CA GLN A 59 12.22 -10.76 5.10
C GLN A 59 13.62 -10.14 5.19
N TYR A 60 13.77 -8.88 4.79
CA TYR A 60 15.01 -8.13 4.82
C TYR A 60 15.17 -7.24 6.06
N ALA A 61 14.27 -7.32 7.04
CA ALA A 61 14.27 -6.43 8.21
C ALA A 61 15.60 -6.38 8.97
N THR A 62 16.25 -7.52 9.20
CA THR A 62 17.55 -7.58 9.90
C THR A 62 18.68 -7.01 9.06
N THR A 63 18.72 -7.33 7.76
CA THR A 63 19.70 -6.79 6.81
C THR A 63 19.52 -5.29 6.60
N LEU A 64 18.28 -4.78 6.67
CA LEU A 64 17.97 -3.36 6.59
C LEU A 64 18.63 -2.58 7.74
N VAL A 65 18.54 -3.10 8.97
CA VAL A 65 19.18 -2.50 10.15
C VAL A 65 20.71 -2.49 9.99
N SER A 66 21.32 -3.65 9.75
CA SER A 66 22.79 -3.76 9.64
C SER A 66 23.36 -2.96 8.47
N THR A 67 22.62 -2.86 7.36
CA THR A 67 23.02 -2.02 6.22
C THR A 67 22.97 -0.54 6.59
N THR A 68 21.94 -0.12 7.32
CA THR A 68 21.80 1.28 7.76
C THR A 68 22.94 1.66 8.70
N GLU A 69 23.27 0.80 9.66
CA GLU A 69 24.43 0.97 10.55
C GLU A 69 25.73 1.09 9.75
N LYS A 70 25.93 0.23 8.75
CA LYS A 70 27.10 0.28 7.87
C LYS A 70 27.17 1.60 7.10
N ILE A 71 26.09 2.04 6.46
CA ILE A 71 26.04 3.33 5.73
C ILE A 71 26.36 4.47 6.69
N GLN A 72 25.76 4.50 7.89
CA GLN A 72 26.00 5.55 8.87
C GLN A 72 27.46 5.56 9.36
N SER A 73 28.09 4.39 9.46
CA SER A 73 29.51 4.28 9.87
C SER A 73 30.47 4.81 8.79
N GLU A 74 30.18 4.54 7.51
CA GLU A 74 30.99 4.97 6.36
C GLU A 74 30.71 6.42 5.97
N HIS A 75 29.47 6.89 6.17
CA HIS A 75 28.96 8.20 5.77
C HIS A 75 28.14 8.83 6.91
N PRO A 76 28.81 9.35 7.96
CA PRO A 76 28.14 9.83 9.17
C PRO A 76 27.30 11.10 8.99
N ASP A 77 27.44 11.77 7.86
CA ASP A 77 26.72 12.99 7.48
C ASP A 77 25.36 12.72 6.82
N ILE A 78 25.09 11.47 6.42
CA ILE A 78 23.84 11.07 5.79
C ILE A 78 22.78 10.81 6.86
N GLN A 79 21.58 11.38 6.64
CA GLN A 79 20.38 11.01 7.37
C GLN A 79 19.69 9.84 6.68
N ILE A 80 19.29 8.81 7.41
CA ILE A 80 18.64 7.62 6.86
C ILE A 80 17.27 7.45 7.51
N VAL A 81 16.27 7.15 6.69
CA VAL A 81 14.95 6.69 7.13
C VAL A 81 14.75 5.30 6.53
N ALA A 82 14.45 4.32 7.38
CA ALA A 82 14.34 2.93 6.99
C ALA A 82 13.02 2.31 7.50
N ALA A 83 12.31 1.58 6.64
CA ALA A 83 11.08 0.91 7.01
C ALA A 83 10.91 -0.46 6.32
N SER A 84 10.34 -1.43 7.04
CA SER A 84 9.89 -2.69 6.46
C SER A 84 8.44 -2.62 5.99
N VAL A 85 8.21 -2.99 4.74
CA VAL A 85 6.90 -2.92 4.05
C VAL A 85 6.42 -4.31 3.65
N ASP A 86 5.13 -4.49 3.38
CA ASP A 86 4.59 -5.81 3.03
C ASP A 86 5.09 -6.25 1.66
N THR A 87 5.10 -5.31 0.71
CA THR A 87 5.56 -5.57 -0.66
C THR A 87 6.25 -4.36 -1.26
N VAL A 88 7.01 -4.60 -2.33
CA VAL A 88 7.61 -3.58 -3.19
C VAL A 88 6.96 -3.62 -4.57
N GLY A 89 6.62 -2.45 -5.09
CA GLY A 89 5.84 -2.30 -6.33
C GLY A 89 6.69 -2.28 -7.60
N PRO A 90 6.04 -2.25 -8.79
CA PRO A 90 4.59 -2.23 -9.01
C PRO A 90 3.96 -3.64 -9.13
N SER A 91 4.66 -4.71 -8.77
CA SER A 91 4.20 -6.09 -8.91
C SER A 91 3.72 -6.76 -7.61
N CYS A 92 3.54 -6.02 -6.51
CA CYS A 92 3.28 -6.59 -5.18
C CYS A 92 4.35 -7.63 -4.73
N SER A 93 5.63 -7.38 -5.07
CA SER A 93 6.71 -8.31 -4.75
C SER A 93 6.95 -8.39 -3.25
N ARG A 94 6.95 -9.61 -2.70
CA ARG A 94 7.32 -9.87 -1.28
C ARG A 94 8.82 -10.03 -1.09
N ASP A 95 9.57 -9.92 -2.17
CA ASP A 95 11.02 -10.00 -2.20
C ASP A 95 11.56 -8.77 -2.91
N GLY A 96 11.76 -7.68 -2.18
CA GLY A 96 12.27 -6.48 -2.82
C GLY A 96 12.73 -5.40 -1.87
N LEU A 97 13.33 -4.39 -2.45
CA LEU A 97 13.67 -3.15 -1.79
C LEU A 97 13.50 -1.96 -2.73
N SER A 98 13.35 -0.79 -2.14
CA SER A 98 13.22 0.47 -2.85
C SER A 98 13.93 1.56 -2.08
N ALA A 99 14.69 2.41 -2.77
CA ALA A 99 15.52 3.42 -2.15
C ALA A 99 15.50 4.71 -2.96
N VAL A 100 15.62 5.85 -2.28
CA VAL A 100 15.82 7.14 -2.92
C VAL A 100 16.83 7.98 -2.15
N TRP A 101 17.80 8.53 -2.89
CA TRP A 101 18.79 9.48 -2.38
C TRP A 101 18.33 10.90 -2.65
N PHE A 102 18.44 11.76 -1.63
CA PHE A 102 18.15 13.18 -1.74
C PHE A 102 19.39 14.02 -1.45
N ASP A 103 19.52 15.16 -2.14
CA ASP A 103 20.54 16.19 -1.92
C ASP A 103 20.23 17.09 -0.70
N LYS A 104 19.05 16.94 -0.12
CA LYS A 104 18.55 17.60 1.10
C LYS A 104 18.27 16.56 2.18
N LYS A 105 18.24 17.00 3.44
CA LYS A 105 17.73 16.18 4.54
C LYS A 105 16.21 16.11 4.48
N MET A 106 15.66 14.96 4.86
CA MET A 106 14.23 14.77 5.12
C MET A 106 13.84 15.47 6.43
N THR A 107 12.60 15.91 6.53
CA THR A 107 12.09 16.53 7.77
C THR A 107 11.27 15.50 8.54
N ILE A 108 11.74 15.08 9.71
CA ILE A 108 10.96 14.23 10.62
C ILE A 108 10.00 15.13 11.39
N LYS A 109 8.69 14.96 11.18
CA LYS A 109 7.63 15.76 11.81
C LYS A 109 7.20 15.21 13.16
N ASP A 110 7.10 13.89 13.26
CA ASP A 110 6.64 13.19 14.45
C ASP A 110 7.25 11.78 14.48
N SER A 111 7.51 11.28 15.68
CA SER A 111 8.08 9.96 15.92
C SER A 111 7.58 9.39 17.25
N VAL A 112 7.10 8.15 17.23
CA VAL A 112 6.58 7.45 18.40
C VAL A 112 7.40 6.19 18.61
N SER A 113 8.15 6.14 19.72
CA SER A 113 8.94 4.97 20.08
C SER A 113 8.07 3.75 20.33
N MET A 114 8.58 2.59 19.91
CA MET A 114 8.00 1.30 20.27
C MET A 114 8.36 0.90 21.71
N GLU A 115 9.46 1.42 22.25
CA GLU A 115 9.92 1.15 23.61
C GLU A 115 8.99 1.86 24.62
N GLY A 116 8.35 1.09 25.50
CA GLY A 116 7.47 1.62 26.56
C GLY A 116 5.96 1.53 26.29
N GLN A 117 5.54 1.04 25.11
CA GLN A 117 4.13 0.70 24.84
C GLN A 117 3.74 -0.73 25.24
N GLU A 118 4.64 -1.49 25.87
CA GLU A 118 4.24 -2.66 26.65
C GLU A 118 3.35 -2.18 27.80
N THR A 119 2.04 -2.19 27.55
CA THR A 119 1.01 -1.93 28.54
C THR A 119 1.39 -2.59 29.86
N THR A 120 1.36 -1.80 30.92
CA THR A 120 1.42 -2.18 32.32
C THR A 120 0.40 -3.28 32.65
N GLY A 121 0.68 -4.51 32.25
CA GLY A 121 0.21 -5.72 32.87
C GLY A 121 1.41 -6.29 33.58
N SER A 122 1.52 -6.00 34.88
CA SER A 122 2.59 -6.52 35.73
C SER A 122 2.91 -7.97 35.39
N PRO A 123 4.18 -8.36 35.17
CA PRO A 123 4.49 -9.78 35.11
C PRO A 123 4.18 -10.33 36.49
N LEU A 124 3.12 -11.13 36.61
CA LEU A 124 2.97 -12.00 37.76
C LEU A 124 4.12 -12.99 37.67
N SER A 125 5.20 -12.64 38.37
CA SER A 125 6.20 -13.58 38.79
C SER A 125 5.48 -14.72 39.50
N GLU A 126 5.51 -15.91 38.91
CA GLU A 126 5.61 -17.13 39.68
C GLU A 126 6.14 -18.28 38.81
N SER A 127 7.30 -18.77 39.27
CA SER A 127 7.85 -20.11 39.16
C SER A 127 7.22 -21.14 38.21
N ARG A 128 8.08 -21.70 37.35
CA ARG A 128 8.00 -23.04 36.72
C ARG A 128 6.88 -23.26 35.71
N GLY A 129 7.22 -23.01 34.44
CA GLY A 129 6.69 -23.75 33.28
C GLY A 129 5.47 -23.11 32.63
N ILE A 130 5.70 -22.52 31.44
CA ILE A 130 4.72 -22.10 30.44
C ILE A 130 3.61 -21.18 30.98
N SER A 131 3.86 -19.86 30.98
CA SER A 131 2.80 -18.85 31.10
C SER A 131 2.01 -18.80 29.80
N VAL A 132 0.76 -19.25 29.83
CA VAL A 132 -0.18 -19.07 28.71
C VAL A 132 -0.52 -17.58 28.64
N GLY A 133 0.01 -16.87 27.65
CA GLY A 133 -0.30 -15.47 27.40
C GLY A 133 -1.79 -15.30 27.11
N ARG A 134 -2.58 -14.91 28.12
CA ARG A 134 -3.99 -14.51 28.00
C ARG A 134 -4.17 -13.03 27.69
N THR A 135 -3.09 -12.30 27.43
CA THR A 135 -3.17 -10.99 26.80
C THR A 135 -3.64 -11.20 25.37
N ASN A 136 -4.75 -10.55 24.99
CA ASN A 136 -5.16 -10.49 23.59
C ASN A 136 -3.98 -9.91 22.81
N TRP A 137 -3.33 -10.73 21.99
CA TRP A 137 -2.29 -10.28 21.08
C TRP A 137 -2.98 -9.41 20.03
N THR A 138 -3.09 -8.11 20.28
CA THR A 138 -3.42 -7.14 19.24
C THR A 138 -2.10 -6.77 18.59
N THR A 139 -1.91 -7.18 17.33
CA THR A 139 -0.81 -6.68 16.51
C THR A 139 -0.96 -5.16 16.43
N GLN A 140 -0.06 -4.41 17.08
CA GLN A 140 -0.02 -2.97 16.88
C GLN A 140 0.56 -2.73 15.50
N THR A 141 -0.27 -2.22 14.60
CA THR A 141 0.17 -1.88 13.25
C THR A 141 1.03 -0.62 13.33
N SER A 142 2.31 -0.74 12.97
CA SER A 142 3.17 0.44 12.87
C SER A 142 2.80 1.26 11.64
N LEU A 143 2.91 2.59 11.73
CA LEU A 143 2.44 3.50 10.70
C LEU A 143 3.56 4.40 10.20
N LEU A 144 3.72 4.47 8.88
CA LEU A 144 4.58 5.42 8.21
C LEU A 144 3.72 6.45 7.46
N SER A 145 3.85 7.71 7.85
CA SER A 145 3.27 8.85 7.14
C SER A 145 4.36 9.52 6.32
N VAL A 146 4.20 9.50 5.01
CA VAL A 146 5.12 10.11 4.04
C VAL A 146 4.40 11.27 3.39
N SER A 147 4.91 12.47 3.59
CA SER A 147 4.42 13.67 2.93
C SER A 147 5.41 14.13 1.87
N PHE A 148 4.90 14.61 0.74
CA PHE A 148 5.68 15.26 -0.29
C PHE A 148 4.78 16.25 -1.03
N ASP A 149 5.32 17.44 -1.31
CA ASP A 149 4.54 18.55 -1.85
C ASP A 149 3.28 18.85 -0.98
N ASN A 150 2.07 18.63 -1.51
CA ASN A 150 0.80 18.80 -0.80
C ASN A 150 0.06 17.48 -0.52
N THR A 151 0.72 16.34 -0.73
CA THR A 151 0.14 15.01 -0.53
C THR A 151 0.71 14.37 0.72
N ASN A 152 -0.16 13.78 1.53
CA ASN A 152 0.22 12.93 2.65
C ASN A 152 -0.30 11.51 2.44
N VAL A 153 0.61 10.54 2.50
CA VAL A 153 0.29 9.12 2.43
C VAL A 153 0.58 8.45 3.76
N VAL A 154 -0.41 7.79 4.35
CA VAL A 154 -0.25 7.03 5.61
C VAL A 154 -0.40 5.56 5.32
N MET A 155 0.62 4.78 5.65
CA MET A 155 0.68 3.36 5.32
C MET A 155 1.03 2.51 6.56
N PRO A 156 0.22 1.48 6.86
CA PRO A 156 0.60 0.34 7.66
C PRO A 156 1.88 -0.34 7.18
N LEU A 157 2.79 -0.60 8.11
CA LEU A 157 4.02 -1.32 7.84
C LEU A 157 3.88 -2.82 8.10
N ALA A 158 4.80 -3.59 7.51
CA ALA A 158 4.79 -5.03 7.67
C ALA A 158 5.08 -5.47 9.09
N ASN A 159 4.53 -6.64 9.41
CA ASN A 159 4.88 -7.34 10.63
C ASN A 159 6.26 -8.01 10.48
N THR A 160 7.22 -7.62 11.30
CA THR A 160 8.58 -8.18 11.28
C THR A 160 8.88 -9.05 12.50
N LEU A 161 7.88 -9.44 13.29
CA LEU A 161 8.09 -10.14 14.57
C LEU A 161 8.87 -11.44 14.39
N PHE A 162 8.59 -12.17 13.31
CA PHE A 162 9.25 -13.43 13.02
C PHE A 162 10.63 -13.28 12.35
N THR A 163 10.98 -12.09 11.86
CA THR A 163 12.24 -11.84 11.15
C THR A 163 13.24 -11.06 12.00
N SER A 164 12.81 -9.98 12.67
CA SER A 164 13.65 -9.14 13.52
C SER A 164 13.35 -9.25 15.02
N GLY A 165 12.32 -10.00 15.42
CA GLY A 165 11.88 -10.08 16.82
C GLY A 165 11.07 -8.85 17.29
N SER A 166 10.85 -7.87 16.40
CA SER A 166 10.07 -6.66 16.65
C SER A 166 8.81 -6.63 15.79
N GLN A 167 7.68 -6.10 16.32
CA GLN A 167 6.41 -6.09 15.58
C GLN A 167 6.50 -5.36 14.24
N SER A 168 7.30 -4.31 14.14
CA SER A 168 7.69 -3.69 12.88
C SER A 168 9.16 -3.28 12.94
N THR A 169 9.71 -2.88 11.80
CA THR A 169 11.06 -2.31 11.68
C THR A 169 10.91 -0.97 10.99
N LEU A 170 10.93 0.11 11.79
CA LEU A 170 10.79 1.49 11.35
C LEU A 170 11.71 2.34 12.22
N PHE A 171 12.64 3.05 11.62
CA PHE A 171 13.56 3.90 12.35
C PHE A 171 14.16 4.98 11.45
N PHE A 172 14.77 5.97 12.07
CA PHE A 172 15.64 6.91 11.39
C PHE A 172 16.98 7.01 12.12
N SER A 173 18.02 7.37 11.39
CA SER A 173 19.36 7.59 11.90
C SER A 173 19.92 8.90 11.34
N ASP A 174 20.28 9.82 12.23
CA ASP A 174 20.97 11.06 11.89
C ASP A 174 21.93 11.43 13.02
N ARG A 175 23.24 11.37 12.77
CA ARG A 175 24.26 11.66 13.79
C ARG A 175 24.14 13.07 14.39
N HIS A 176 23.54 14.00 13.65
CA HIS A 176 23.36 15.38 14.07
C HIS A 176 21.99 15.67 14.69
N SER A 177 21.12 14.66 14.79
CA SER A 177 19.82 14.81 15.44
C SER A 177 19.93 14.66 16.95
N GLU A 178 19.26 15.56 17.68
CA GLU A 178 19.07 15.48 19.13
C GLU A 178 17.76 14.76 19.52
N ASP A 179 17.02 14.24 18.54
CA ASP A 179 15.78 13.50 18.79
C ASP A 179 16.08 12.22 19.58
N VAL A 180 15.34 12.01 20.66
CA VAL A 180 15.47 10.85 21.56
C VAL A 180 15.14 9.53 20.88
N ASN A 181 14.37 9.56 19.80
CA ASN A 181 13.95 8.40 19.03
C ASN A 181 14.95 8.03 17.92
N ASN A 182 16.02 8.82 17.74
CA ASN A 182 17.06 8.58 16.75
C ASN A 182 17.79 7.25 17.00
N GLY A 183 17.79 6.37 16.00
CA GLY A 183 18.37 5.03 16.09
C GLY A 183 17.52 3.99 16.83
N HIS A 184 16.34 4.37 17.33
CA HIS A 184 15.41 3.46 17.99
C HIS A 184 14.30 3.00 17.04
N ASN A 185 13.76 1.81 17.30
CA ASN A 185 12.64 1.28 16.54
C ASN A 185 11.33 1.95 16.96
N LEU A 186 10.48 2.28 15.98
CA LEU A 186 9.33 3.16 16.14
C LEU A 186 8.03 2.42 15.80
N THR A 187 6.95 2.82 16.49
CA THR A 187 5.59 2.39 16.14
C THR A 187 4.96 3.33 15.12
N ALA A 188 5.32 4.61 15.12
CA ALA A 188 4.84 5.54 14.10
C ALA A 188 5.87 6.61 13.78
N MET A 189 5.88 7.07 12.53
CA MET A 189 6.73 8.18 12.11
C MET A 189 6.05 8.96 10.98
N ALA A 190 6.15 10.28 11.04
CA ALA A 190 5.78 11.18 9.96
C ALA A 190 7.04 11.85 9.39
N VAL A 191 7.24 11.73 8.08
CA VAL A 191 8.41 12.26 7.37
C VAL A 191 8.03 13.02 6.10
N ASP A 192 8.65 14.17 5.90
CA ASP A 192 8.57 14.92 4.65
C ASP A 192 9.75 14.57 3.75
N LEU A 193 9.44 14.07 2.56
CA LEU A 193 10.44 13.81 1.52
C LEU A 193 10.67 15.09 0.70
N PRO A 194 11.94 15.47 0.46
CA PRO A 194 12.27 16.72 -0.19
C PRO A 194 12.16 16.64 -1.73
N PHE A 195 11.01 16.24 -2.26
CA PHE A 195 10.70 16.29 -3.68
C PHE A 195 10.36 17.73 -4.10
N ASP A 196 11.09 18.28 -5.08
CA ASP A 196 10.82 19.62 -5.62
C ASP A 196 9.70 19.56 -6.68
N ASN A 197 8.47 19.90 -6.29
CA ASN A 197 7.22 19.85 -7.08
C ASN A 197 6.82 18.43 -7.55
N ALA A 198 5.76 17.86 -6.98
CA ALA A 198 5.20 16.61 -7.48
C ALA A 198 4.35 16.92 -8.73
N ALA A 199 4.80 16.51 -9.92
CA ALA A 199 4.17 16.88 -11.17
C ALA A 199 3.18 15.79 -11.62
N ASP A 200 1.90 16.07 -11.38
CA ASP A 200 0.73 15.30 -11.81
C ASP A 200 0.58 13.95 -11.06
N LEU A 201 -0.38 13.91 -10.12
CA LEU A 201 -0.95 12.67 -9.62
C LEU A 201 -1.55 11.90 -10.80
N LYS A 202 -0.98 10.74 -11.14
CA LYS A 202 -1.57 9.80 -12.06
C LYS A 202 -2.05 8.61 -11.26
N LYS A 203 -3.34 8.63 -10.91
CA LYS A 203 -4.03 7.44 -10.44
C LYS A 203 -4.15 6.49 -11.63
N THR A 204 -3.25 5.51 -11.72
CA THR A 204 -3.38 4.42 -12.69
C THR A 204 -4.16 3.31 -12.02
N ASP A 205 -5.45 3.37 -12.26
CA ASP A 205 -6.46 2.41 -11.89
C ASP A 205 -6.22 1.06 -12.61
N ASN A 206 -5.17 0.33 -12.24
CA ASN A 206 -4.88 -1.01 -12.74
C ASN A 206 -5.73 -2.04 -11.96
N TRP A 207 -7.05 -1.88 -12.05
CA TRP A 207 -8.06 -2.77 -11.47
C TRP A 207 -8.06 -4.13 -12.16
N THR A 208 -7.11 -4.99 -11.80
CA THR A 208 -7.23 -6.42 -12.09
C THR A 208 -6.93 -7.12 -10.76
N PRO A 209 -7.98 -7.48 -10.00
CA PRO A 209 -9.01 -8.43 -10.44
C PRO A 209 -10.48 -8.02 -10.15
N ALA A 210 -10.79 -6.72 -10.11
CA ALA A 210 -12.16 -6.28 -9.77
C ALA A 210 -13.14 -6.44 -10.95
N LEU A 211 -14.20 -7.23 -10.78
CA LEU A 211 -15.26 -7.41 -11.77
C LEU A 211 -16.38 -6.39 -11.55
N GLU A 212 -16.73 -5.63 -12.60
CA GLU A 212 -17.89 -4.74 -12.58
C GLU A 212 -19.19 -5.55 -12.43
N LEU A 213 -20.05 -5.09 -11.53
CA LEU A 213 -21.32 -5.72 -11.21
C LEU A 213 -22.43 -4.99 -11.96
N PHE A 214 -23.27 -5.77 -12.63
CA PHE A 214 -24.44 -5.28 -13.35
C PHE A 214 -25.70 -5.89 -12.76
N ASP A 215 -26.83 -5.17 -12.85
CA ASP A 215 -28.13 -5.77 -12.61
C ASP A 215 -28.61 -6.54 -13.85
N TYR A 216 -29.71 -7.29 -13.72
CA TYR A 216 -30.31 -8.03 -14.83
C TYR A 216 -30.78 -7.15 -16.00
N LYS A 217 -30.94 -5.84 -15.78
CA LYS A 217 -31.44 -4.89 -16.79
C LYS A 217 -30.32 -4.08 -17.44
N ASN A 218 -29.10 -4.18 -16.91
CA ASN A 218 -27.95 -3.38 -17.25
C ASN A 218 -28.25 -1.86 -17.23
N GLU A 219 -29.06 -1.41 -16.28
CA GLU A 219 -29.45 0.00 -16.13
C GLU A 219 -28.38 0.78 -15.34
N SER A 220 -28.20 2.07 -15.64
CA SER A 220 -27.40 2.95 -14.78
C SER A 220 -27.98 3.00 -13.38
N GLN A 221 -27.12 2.85 -12.38
CA GLN A 221 -27.54 2.80 -10.98
C GLN A 221 -27.45 4.20 -10.37
N ILE A 222 -28.59 4.87 -10.20
CA ILE A 222 -28.65 6.24 -9.70
C ILE A 222 -29.08 6.27 -8.25
N ILE A 223 -28.31 6.95 -7.40
CA ILE A 223 -28.66 7.16 -5.99
C ILE A 223 -29.90 8.04 -5.91
N THR A 224 -31.00 7.48 -5.41
CA THR A 224 -32.29 8.18 -5.28
C THR A 224 -32.55 8.64 -3.86
N GLN A 225 -31.97 7.97 -2.87
CA GLN A 225 -31.98 8.38 -1.47
C GLN A 225 -30.68 7.96 -0.76
N CYS A 226 -30.05 8.90 -0.04
CA CYS A 226 -28.87 8.65 0.77
C CYS A 226 -28.91 9.46 2.09
N LYS A 227 -28.04 9.09 3.04
CA LYS A 227 -27.74 9.86 4.25
C LYS A 227 -26.30 9.56 4.65
N GLU A 228 -25.46 10.58 4.81
CA GLU A 228 -24.03 10.39 5.16
C GLU A 228 -23.36 9.41 4.17
N ASN A 229 -22.71 8.35 4.65
CA ASN A 229 -22.12 7.26 3.86
C ASN A 229 -23.10 6.11 3.56
N LEU A 230 -24.41 6.30 3.81
CA LEU A 230 -25.44 5.28 3.59
C LEU A 230 -26.24 5.55 2.31
N ILE A 231 -26.21 4.59 1.39
CA ILE A 231 -27.12 4.53 0.24
C ILE A 231 -28.37 3.78 0.68
N LYS A 232 -29.53 4.45 0.65
CA LYS A 232 -30.82 3.85 1.02
C LYS A 232 -31.54 3.30 -0.19
N GLU A 233 -31.57 4.08 -1.28
CA GLU A 233 -32.29 3.72 -2.50
C GLU A 233 -31.45 3.98 -3.74
N ILE A 234 -31.51 3.03 -4.68
CA ILE A 234 -30.96 3.10 -6.02
C ILE A 234 -32.11 2.88 -6.98
N ASN A 235 -32.31 3.80 -7.94
CA ASN A 235 -33.41 3.76 -8.89
C ASN A 235 -34.81 3.59 -8.23
N GLY A 236 -35.01 4.16 -7.04
CA GLY A 236 -36.26 4.07 -6.28
C GLY A 236 -36.49 2.72 -5.59
N LEU A 237 -35.51 1.82 -5.61
CA LEU A 237 -35.54 0.51 -4.95
C LEU A 237 -34.53 0.47 -3.79
N PRO A 238 -34.75 -0.36 -2.76
CA PRO A 238 -33.78 -0.59 -1.69
C PRO A 238 -32.37 -0.86 -2.24
N ALA A 239 -31.36 -0.11 -1.81
CA ALA A 239 -30.00 -0.22 -2.35
C ALA A 239 -29.41 -1.63 -2.20
N SER A 240 -29.71 -2.32 -1.10
CA SER A 240 -29.25 -3.70 -0.87
C SER A 240 -29.81 -4.71 -1.88
N SER A 241 -30.97 -4.42 -2.48
CA SER A 241 -31.62 -5.31 -3.45
C SER A 241 -30.79 -5.45 -4.73
N PHE A 242 -29.98 -4.45 -5.07
CA PHE A 242 -29.06 -4.53 -6.20
C PHE A 242 -28.03 -5.65 -5.98
N LEU A 243 -27.32 -5.66 -4.85
CA LEU A 243 -26.31 -6.69 -4.56
C LEU A 243 -26.92 -8.07 -4.33
N GLN A 244 -28.09 -8.13 -3.68
CA GLN A 244 -28.80 -9.40 -3.42
C GLN A 244 -29.29 -10.09 -4.70
N ASN A 245 -29.66 -9.30 -5.71
CA ASN A 245 -30.14 -9.81 -6.99
C ASN A 245 -29.06 -9.73 -8.08
N CYS A 246 -27.81 -9.41 -7.75
CA CYS A 246 -26.75 -9.33 -8.74
C CYS A 246 -26.40 -10.75 -9.22
N PRO A 247 -26.53 -11.06 -10.53
CA PRO A 247 -26.30 -12.42 -11.03
C PRO A 247 -24.90 -12.95 -10.70
N THR A 248 -23.88 -12.10 -10.81
CA THR A 248 -22.48 -12.45 -10.55
C THR A 248 -22.24 -12.85 -9.09
N LEU A 249 -22.84 -12.12 -8.14
CA LEU A 249 -22.72 -12.41 -6.71
C LEU A 249 -23.57 -13.63 -6.31
N VAL A 250 -24.77 -13.78 -6.89
CA VAL A 250 -25.65 -14.94 -6.65
C VAL A 250 -25.01 -16.22 -7.17
N ALA A 251 -24.32 -16.17 -8.32
CA ALA A 251 -23.61 -17.31 -8.89
C ALA A 251 -22.35 -17.68 -8.09
N ASN A 252 -21.74 -16.74 -7.36
CA ASN A 252 -20.48 -16.93 -6.63
C ASN A 252 -20.62 -16.47 -5.15
N PRO A 253 -21.46 -17.14 -4.34
CA PRO A 253 -21.69 -16.73 -2.97
C PRO A 253 -20.46 -17.01 -2.11
N SER A 254 -19.85 -15.95 -1.58
CA SER A 254 -18.76 -16.08 -0.60
C SER A 254 -18.81 -14.96 0.42
N LYS A 255 -18.36 -15.29 1.64
CA LYS A 255 -18.18 -14.31 2.72
C LYS A 255 -16.92 -13.47 2.52
N ASP A 256 -16.01 -13.93 1.67
CA ASP A 256 -14.72 -13.29 1.39
C ASP A 256 -14.77 -12.38 0.16
N THR A 257 -15.92 -12.31 -0.52
CA THR A 257 -16.13 -11.37 -1.62
C THR A 257 -16.17 -9.94 -1.08
N LEU A 258 -15.23 -9.12 -1.52
CA LEU A 258 -15.22 -7.70 -1.22
C LEU A 258 -15.99 -6.95 -2.29
N VAL A 259 -16.88 -6.05 -1.88
CA VAL A 259 -17.65 -5.20 -2.81
C VAL A 259 -17.24 -3.76 -2.63
N PHE A 260 -17.05 -3.07 -3.75
CA PHE A 260 -16.67 -1.67 -3.82
C PHE A 260 -17.69 -0.88 -4.64
N ALA A 261 -17.87 0.39 -4.29
CA ALA A 261 -18.73 1.34 -4.96
C ALA A 261 -17.90 2.53 -5.46
N THR A 262 -17.91 2.78 -6.76
CA THR A 262 -17.26 3.91 -7.42
C THR A 262 -18.27 5.05 -7.59
N LEU A 263 -17.88 6.25 -7.14
CA LEU A 263 -18.65 7.49 -7.19
C LEU A 263 -17.76 8.58 -7.83
N GLY A 264 -17.97 8.88 -9.12
CA GLY A 264 -17.01 9.71 -9.86
C GLY A 264 -15.66 9.00 -10.00
N ASP A 265 -14.60 9.63 -9.51
CA ASP A 265 -13.22 9.10 -9.56
C ASP A 265 -12.81 8.34 -8.28
N ASP A 266 -13.65 8.42 -7.23
CA ASP A 266 -13.39 7.81 -5.94
C ASP A 266 -14.07 6.44 -5.82
N THR A 267 -13.42 5.51 -5.11
CA THR A 267 -13.97 4.18 -4.85
C THR A 267 -13.91 3.86 -3.37
N PHE A 268 -15.02 3.34 -2.85
CA PHE A 268 -15.22 3.07 -1.42
C PHE A 268 -15.64 1.62 -1.21
N LYS A 269 -15.20 0.98 -0.12
CA LYS A 269 -15.68 -0.36 0.22
C LYS A 269 -17.11 -0.30 0.73
N VAL A 270 -17.90 -1.29 0.34
CA VAL A 270 -19.21 -1.56 0.95
C VAL A 270 -18.96 -2.35 2.24
N ILE A 271 -19.09 -1.69 3.38
CA ILE A 271 -18.77 -2.25 4.70
C ILE A 271 -19.96 -2.94 5.37
N ALA A 272 -21.19 -2.62 4.93
CA ALA A 272 -22.40 -3.31 5.38
C ALA A 272 -23.53 -3.18 4.37
N GLY A 273 -24.39 -4.20 4.32
CA GLY A 273 -25.61 -4.20 3.52
C GLY A 273 -26.04 -5.62 3.14
N GLY A 274 -27.34 -5.85 2.94
CA GLY A 274 -27.87 -7.12 2.44
C GLY A 274 -28.10 -8.23 3.48
N GLY A 275 -27.80 -8.01 4.77
CA GLY A 275 -28.19 -8.92 5.85
C GLY A 275 -29.68 -8.77 6.18
N GLY A 276 -30.48 -9.81 5.98
CA GLY A 276 -31.95 -9.77 5.97
C GLY A 276 -32.69 -9.37 7.27
N TRP A 277 -32.02 -8.85 8.31
CA TRP A 277 -32.66 -8.50 9.59
C TRP A 277 -32.30 -7.08 10.06
N GLY A 278 -33.32 -6.26 10.33
CA GLY A 278 -33.20 -4.92 10.93
C GLY A 278 -33.43 -3.75 9.97
N ASN A 279 -33.62 -2.53 10.50
CA ASN A 279 -33.93 -1.30 9.74
C ASN A 279 -32.84 -0.87 8.73
N ARG A 280 -31.66 -1.49 8.78
CA ARG A 280 -30.52 -1.25 7.88
C ARG A 280 -30.32 -2.36 6.83
N ALA A 281 -31.13 -3.42 6.86
CA ALA A 281 -31.05 -4.54 5.93
C ALA A 281 -31.24 -4.13 4.47
N SER A 282 -32.01 -3.06 4.24
CA SER A 282 -32.36 -2.51 2.93
C SER A 282 -31.32 -1.52 2.36
N MET A 283 -30.28 -1.20 3.13
CA MET A 283 -29.34 -0.12 2.83
C MET A 283 -27.94 -0.68 2.54
N LEU A 284 -27.12 0.11 1.85
CA LEU A 284 -25.69 -0.12 1.72
C LEU A 284 -24.94 0.96 2.49
N VAL A 285 -23.94 0.57 3.27
CA VAL A 285 -23.05 1.47 4.00
C VAL A 285 -21.70 1.40 3.33
N LEU A 286 -21.20 2.55 2.88
CA LEU A 286 -19.86 2.69 2.32
C LEU A 286 -18.86 3.08 3.42
N ASP A 287 -17.57 3.09 3.11
CA ASP A 287 -16.57 3.65 4.03
C ASP A 287 -16.93 5.08 4.48
N PRO A 288 -16.56 5.49 5.72
CA PRO A 288 -16.95 6.78 6.28
C PRO A 288 -16.53 8.02 5.45
N GLY A 289 -15.52 7.90 4.60
CA GLY A 289 -15.07 8.97 3.71
C GLY A 289 -16.03 9.28 2.54
N ALA A 290 -17.02 8.42 2.28
CA ALA A 290 -17.92 8.57 1.15
C ALA A 290 -18.89 9.75 1.32
N LYS A 291 -18.82 10.72 0.39
CA LYS A 291 -19.73 11.87 0.33
C LYS A 291 -20.84 11.61 -0.69
N LEU A 292 -21.98 11.11 -0.21
CA LEU A 292 -23.10 10.74 -1.09
C LEU A 292 -23.99 11.94 -1.45
N GLN A 293 -24.40 12.00 -2.71
CA GLN A 293 -25.38 12.95 -3.20
C GLN A 293 -26.48 12.24 -3.99
N LYS A 294 -27.72 12.70 -3.83
CA LYS A 294 -28.85 12.24 -4.63
C LYS A 294 -28.64 12.66 -6.09
N GLY A 295 -28.88 11.73 -7.02
CA GLY A 295 -28.68 11.92 -8.46
C GLY A 295 -27.31 11.46 -8.96
N THR A 296 -26.39 11.09 -8.07
CA THR A 296 -25.08 10.54 -8.44
C THR A 296 -25.23 9.11 -8.96
N GLU A 297 -24.55 8.82 -10.07
CA GLU A 297 -24.39 7.45 -10.56
C GLU A 297 -23.37 6.70 -9.68
N VAL A 298 -23.71 5.47 -9.29
CA VAL A 298 -22.84 4.58 -8.54
C VAL A 298 -22.54 3.35 -9.39
N LYS A 299 -21.29 2.91 -9.43
CA LYS A 299 -20.90 1.65 -10.07
C LYS A 299 -20.38 0.70 -9.03
N PHE A 300 -20.80 -0.55 -9.08
CA PHE A 300 -20.33 -1.56 -8.12
C PHE A 300 -19.31 -2.48 -8.78
N LYS A 301 -18.32 -2.90 -8.00
CA LYS A 301 -17.33 -3.89 -8.40
C LYS A 301 -17.17 -4.92 -7.28
N ALA A 302 -16.88 -6.16 -7.64
CA ALA A 302 -16.53 -7.21 -6.68
C ALA A 302 -15.12 -7.71 -6.92
N VAL A 303 -14.39 -7.91 -5.82
CA VAL A 303 -13.12 -8.62 -5.81
C VAL A 303 -13.37 -9.98 -5.18
N PHE A 304 -13.14 -11.03 -5.96
CA PHE A 304 -13.33 -12.40 -5.57
C PHE A 304 -12.01 -12.99 -5.06
N HIS A 305 -12.07 -13.72 -3.95
CA HIS A 305 -10.95 -14.52 -3.47
C HIS A 305 -10.47 -15.51 -4.56
N PRO A 306 -9.15 -15.66 -4.80
CA PRO A 306 -8.62 -16.50 -5.87
C PRO A 306 -9.07 -17.97 -5.83
N THR A 307 -9.34 -18.51 -4.64
CA THR A 307 -9.80 -19.90 -4.45
C THR A 307 -11.23 -20.16 -4.93
N MET A 308 -12.00 -19.10 -5.26
CA MET A 308 -13.35 -19.26 -5.80
C MET A 308 -13.38 -19.75 -7.25
N PHE A 309 -12.25 -19.69 -7.96
CA PHE A 309 -12.15 -20.22 -9.32
C PHE A 309 -11.45 -21.58 -9.28
N PRO A 310 -12.06 -22.66 -9.82
CA PRO A 310 -11.38 -23.93 -10.01
C PRO A 310 -10.05 -23.70 -10.73
N LEU A 311 -8.98 -24.40 -10.36
CA LEU A 311 -7.64 -24.24 -10.96
C LEU A 311 -7.63 -24.29 -12.50
N ASN A 312 -8.59 -25.00 -13.10
CA ASN A 312 -8.74 -25.15 -14.55
C ASN A 312 -9.74 -24.16 -15.19
N GLU A 313 -10.44 -23.37 -14.39
CA GLU A 313 -11.42 -22.35 -14.79
C GLU A 313 -11.05 -20.97 -14.22
N LYS A 314 -9.78 -20.78 -13.82
CA LYS A 314 -9.24 -19.45 -13.51
C LYS A 314 -9.49 -18.58 -14.74
N PRO A 315 -10.34 -17.54 -14.65
CA PRO A 315 -10.64 -16.71 -15.79
C PRO A 315 -9.35 -16.06 -16.29
N ASP A 316 -9.24 -15.84 -17.60
CA ASP A 316 -7.99 -15.41 -18.25
C ASP A 316 -7.33 -14.21 -17.54
N TRP A 317 -8.11 -13.28 -16.98
CA TRP A 317 -7.63 -12.12 -16.23
C TRP A 317 -6.88 -12.46 -14.92
N LEU A 318 -7.10 -13.63 -14.33
CA LEU A 318 -6.34 -14.11 -13.16
C LEU A 318 -4.97 -14.68 -13.57
N ASN A 319 -4.82 -15.06 -14.84
CA ASN A 319 -3.57 -15.54 -15.44
C ASN A 319 -2.86 -14.44 -16.27
N GLU A 320 -3.53 -13.32 -16.55
CA GLU A 320 -2.95 -12.18 -17.25
C GLU A 320 -1.95 -11.49 -16.32
N GLN A 321 -0.70 -11.39 -16.77
CA GLN A 321 0.29 -10.50 -16.16
C GLN A 321 -0.33 -9.10 -16.09
N LEU A 322 -0.46 -8.57 -14.87
CA LEU A 322 -0.96 -7.22 -14.62
C LEU A 322 -0.27 -6.26 -15.60
N PRO A 323 -1.02 -5.34 -16.25
CA PRO A 323 -0.41 -4.36 -17.12
C PRO A 323 0.64 -3.60 -16.30
N MET A 324 1.91 -3.86 -16.58
CA MET A 324 2.98 -3.09 -15.97
C MET A 324 2.74 -1.64 -16.34
N VAL A 325 2.61 -0.76 -15.35
CA VAL A 325 2.69 0.67 -15.62
C VAL A 325 4.07 0.89 -16.22
N THR A 326 4.11 1.21 -17.51
CA THR A 326 5.32 1.71 -18.14
C THR A 326 5.52 3.12 -17.61
N ILE A 327 6.15 3.21 -16.44
CA ILE A 327 6.56 4.49 -15.87
C ILE A 327 7.55 5.10 -16.86
N GLN A 328 7.26 6.32 -17.30
CA GLN A 328 8.09 7.04 -18.24
C GLN A 328 9.48 7.19 -17.61
N GLU A 329 10.49 6.52 -18.19
CA GLU A 329 11.86 6.35 -17.66
C GLU A 329 12.60 7.66 -17.29
N CYS A 330 12.00 8.82 -17.57
CA CYS A 330 12.64 10.13 -17.44
C CYS A 330 12.32 10.90 -16.15
N LYS A 331 11.34 10.49 -15.33
CA LYS A 331 11.01 11.19 -14.07
C LYS A 331 10.93 10.24 -12.87
N THR A 332 11.46 10.70 -11.74
CA THR A 332 11.37 9.97 -10.46
C THR A 332 9.90 9.81 -10.09
N SER A 333 9.44 8.57 -9.97
CA SER A 333 8.05 8.27 -9.63
C SER A 333 7.95 7.63 -8.25
N VAL A 334 6.93 8.02 -7.48
CA VAL A 334 6.58 7.40 -6.19
C VAL A 334 5.31 6.57 -6.39
N CYS A 335 5.37 5.31 -5.98
CA CYS A 335 4.30 4.34 -6.20
C CYS A 335 3.85 3.73 -4.88
N PHE A 336 2.54 3.73 -4.66
CA PHE A 336 1.89 3.10 -3.52
C PHE A 336 0.95 2.01 -4.02
N GLN A 337 1.02 0.83 -3.41
CA GLN A 337 0.27 -0.34 -3.86
C GLN A 337 -0.53 -1.00 -2.74
N CYS A 338 -1.78 -1.36 -3.03
CA CYS A 338 -2.63 -2.17 -2.15
C CYS A 338 -2.39 -3.65 -2.45
N SER A 339 -1.60 -4.30 -1.62
CA SER A 339 -1.11 -5.64 -1.87
C SER A 339 -2.19 -6.68 -1.55
N PRO A 340 -2.48 -7.65 -2.43
CA PRO A 340 -3.40 -8.72 -2.10
C PRO A 340 -2.76 -9.62 -1.04
N ILE A 341 -3.52 -10.03 -0.04
CA ILE A 341 -3.10 -11.10 0.87
C ILE A 341 -3.07 -12.41 0.06
N VAL A 342 -1.90 -13.05 -0.03
CA VAL A 342 -1.75 -14.35 -0.66
C VAL A 342 -1.00 -15.30 0.26
N GLU A 343 -1.44 -16.56 0.29
CA GLU A 343 -0.83 -17.61 1.11
C GLU A 343 0.28 -18.37 0.34
N GLU A 344 0.32 -18.23 -0.99
CA GLU A 344 1.29 -18.89 -1.86
C GLU A 344 2.36 -17.92 -2.35
N LEU A 345 3.62 -18.33 -2.23
CA LEU A 345 4.75 -17.63 -2.85
C LEU A 345 4.74 -17.89 -4.35
N VAL A 346 4.59 -16.83 -5.13
CA VAL A 346 4.74 -16.88 -6.59
C VAL A 346 6.21 -16.64 -6.92
N GLU A 347 6.81 -17.49 -7.75
CA GLU A 347 8.15 -17.24 -8.28
C GLU A 347 8.12 -15.99 -9.17
N GLU A 348 8.86 -14.96 -8.75
CA GLU A 348 8.98 -13.71 -9.48
C GLU A 348 10.29 -13.66 -10.27
N GLN A 349 10.26 -12.98 -11.41
CA GLN A 349 11.47 -12.76 -12.20
C GLN A 349 12.22 -11.52 -11.67
N PRO A 350 13.54 -11.63 -11.46
CA PRO A 350 14.38 -10.52 -11.03
C PRO A 350 14.24 -9.31 -11.93
N LYS A 351 14.03 -8.14 -11.34
CA LYS A 351 13.91 -6.88 -12.10
C LYS A 351 14.34 -5.70 -11.25
N THR A 352 15.06 -4.77 -11.88
CA THR A 352 15.42 -3.47 -11.30
C THR A 352 14.78 -2.36 -12.12
N MET A 353 14.32 -1.32 -11.44
CA MET A 353 13.62 -0.18 -12.01
C MET A 353 14.28 1.10 -11.49
N ASP A 354 14.92 1.84 -12.39
CA ASP A 354 15.51 3.14 -12.08
C ASP A 354 14.42 4.22 -12.02
N ASN A 355 14.70 5.27 -11.26
CA ASN A 355 13.80 6.41 -11.05
C ASN A 355 12.44 6.03 -10.44
N MET A 356 12.39 4.98 -9.63
CA MET A 356 11.16 4.53 -8.97
C MET A 356 11.39 4.31 -7.48
N LEU A 357 10.52 4.91 -6.67
CA LEU A 357 10.32 4.58 -5.26
C LEU A 357 8.96 3.86 -5.16
N ALA A 358 8.93 2.59 -4.79
CA ALA A 358 7.69 1.81 -4.78
C ALA A 358 7.58 0.90 -3.57
N TYR A 359 6.46 0.99 -2.87
CA TYR A 359 6.15 0.12 -1.73
C TYR A 359 4.64 -0.02 -1.56
N GLY A 360 4.23 -1.08 -0.87
CA GLY A 360 2.82 -1.42 -0.71
C GLY A 360 2.51 -2.08 0.61
N SER A 361 1.21 -2.09 0.93
CA SER A 361 0.67 -2.67 2.15
C SER A 361 -0.52 -3.57 1.85
N GLU A 362 -0.59 -4.70 2.57
CA GLU A 362 -1.72 -5.62 2.56
C GLU A 362 -2.97 -5.03 3.23
N ALA A 363 -2.78 -4.08 4.14
CA ALA A 363 -3.87 -3.37 4.82
C ALA A 363 -4.40 -2.16 4.02
N GLY A 364 -3.78 -1.86 2.87
CA GLY A 364 -4.03 -0.64 2.11
C GLY A 364 -3.32 0.58 2.68
N PHE A 365 -3.71 1.78 2.27
CA PHE A 365 -3.12 3.05 2.73
C PHE A 365 -4.14 4.19 2.67
N LEU A 366 -3.80 5.33 3.25
CA LEU A 366 -4.57 6.57 3.15
C LEU A 366 -3.82 7.58 2.31
N ILE A 367 -4.48 8.25 1.36
CA ILE A 367 -3.97 9.45 0.67
C ILE A 367 -4.88 10.61 1.04
N ASP A 368 -4.36 11.63 1.72
CA ASP A 368 -5.13 12.81 2.11
C ASP A 368 -6.49 12.46 2.75
N GLU A 369 -6.46 11.47 3.66
CA GLU A 369 -7.62 10.87 4.36
C GLU A 369 -8.49 9.91 3.54
N LEU A 370 -8.33 9.82 2.22
CA LEU A 370 -9.01 8.84 1.38
C LEU A 370 -8.38 7.46 1.54
N LYS A 371 -9.19 6.47 1.88
CA LYS A 371 -8.74 5.09 2.04
C LYS A 371 -8.66 4.37 0.70
N HIS A 372 -7.49 3.78 0.45
CA HIS A 372 -7.21 2.86 -0.64
C HIS A 372 -7.01 1.47 -0.04
N GLU A 373 -7.85 0.50 -0.43
CA GLU A 373 -7.77 -0.88 0.09
C GLU A 373 -8.18 -1.92 -0.96
N VAL A 374 -8.30 -1.50 -2.22
CA VAL A 374 -8.68 -2.40 -3.29
C VAL A 374 -7.45 -3.23 -3.66
N PRO A 375 -7.54 -4.58 -3.64
CA PRO A 375 -6.41 -5.42 -4.05
C PRO A 375 -5.88 -5.06 -5.44
N ASN A 376 -4.56 -4.93 -5.55
CA ASN A 376 -3.79 -4.49 -6.72
C ASN A 376 -3.98 -3.03 -7.16
N GLU A 377 -4.68 -2.20 -6.39
CA GLU A 377 -4.71 -0.76 -6.64
C GLU A 377 -3.30 -0.17 -6.57
N LEU A 378 -2.96 0.67 -7.54
CA LEU A 378 -1.65 1.29 -7.70
C LEU A 378 -1.82 2.80 -7.92
N VAL A 379 -1.22 3.60 -7.05
CA VAL A 379 -1.23 5.06 -7.16
C VAL A 379 0.18 5.53 -7.47
N VAL A 380 0.34 6.33 -8.54
CA VAL A 380 1.64 6.81 -9.03
C VAL A 380 1.69 8.34 -9.04
N PHE A 381 2.76 8.89 -8.46
CA PHE A 381 3.12 10.29 -8.51
C PHE A 381 4.39 10.42 -9.38
N SER A 382 4.45 11.38 -10.33
CA SER A 382 5.57 11.49 -11.30
C SER A 382 6.19 12.89 -11.43
#